data_AF-A0A8C9FWY4-F1
#
_entry.id   AF-A0A8C9FWY4-F1
#
_cell.length_a   1.000
_cell.length_b   1.000
_cell.length_c   1.000
_cell.angle_alpha   90.00
_cell.angle_beta   90.00
_cell.angle_gamma   90.00
#
_symmetry.space_group_name_H-M   'P 1'
#
loop_
_entity.id
_entity.type
_entity.pdbx_description
1 polymer ?
#
loop_
_entity_poly.entity_id
_entity_poly.type
_entity_poly.pdbx_seq_one_letter_code
_entity_poly.pdbx_strand_id
1 'polypeptide(L)' 'MNSRLQEIRERQKLRRQLLAQQLGAENADSIGAVLNSKDDQREIAETRETCRYVSAHHFCQKYKEYREIG' A
#
# COMPACT_ATOMS: atom_id res chain seq x y z
N MET A 1 -30.24 23.08 2.12
CA MET A 1 -29.50 22.22 1.16
C MET A 1 -28.12 21.86 1.72
N ASN A 2 -28.05 20.88 2.63
CA ASN A 2 -26.81 20.22 3.11
C ASN A 2 -26.85 18.69 2.88
N SER A 3 -27.88 18.20 2.18
CA SER A 3 -28.25 16.78 2.13
C SER A 3 -27.22 15.92 1.40
N ARG A 4 -26.73 16.35 0.24
CA ARG A 4 -25.84 15.53 -0.60
C ARG A 4 -24.48 15.25 0.05
N LEU A 5 -23.89 16.24 0.71
CA LEU A 5 -22.64 16.06 1.44
C LEU A 5 -22.82 15.13 2.65
N GLN A 6 -23.97 15.23 3.33
CA GLN A 6 -24.32 14.36 4.44
C GLN A 6 -24.52 12.90 3.98
N GLU A 7 -25.27 12.68 2.90
CA GLU A 7 -25.45 11.35 2.30
C GLU A 7 -24.11 10.70 1.88
N ILE A 8 -23.20 11.49 1.28
CA ILE A 8 -21.87 11.00 0.91
C ILE A 8 -21.09 10.57 2.17
N ARG A 9 -21.13 11.37 3.24
CA ARG A 9 -20.45 11.06 4.50
C ARG A 9 -21.03 9.80 5.16
N GLU A 10 -22.36 9.67 5.20
CA GLU A 10 -23.05 8.51 5.76
C GLU A 10 -22.74 7.24 4.97
N ARG A 11 -22.79 7.31 3.63
CA ARG A 11 -22.41 6.19 2.75
C ARG A 11 -20.96 5.76 2.95
N GLN A 12 -20.04 6.72 3.09
CA GLN A 12 -18.64 6.41 3.38
C GLN A 12 -18.43 5.80 4.76
N LYS A 13 -19.17 6.26 5.78
CA LYS A 13 -19.13 5.69 7.13
C LYS A 13 -19.60 4.23 7.11
N LEU A 14 -20.74 3.96 6.46
CA LEU A 14 -21.26 2.61 6.31
C LEU A 14 -20.27 1.68 5.59
N ARG A 15 -19.65 2.15 4.50
CA ARG A 15 -18.66 1.37 3.75
C ARG A 15 -17.46 0.99 4.61
N ARG A 16 -16.97 1.91 5.45
CA ARG A 16 -15.89 1.62 6.40
C ARG A 16 -16.35 0.62 7.46
N GLN A 17 -17.53 0.78 8.05
CA GLN A 17 -18.03 -0.15 9.07
C GLN A 17 -18.17 -1.59 8.55
N LEU A 18 -18.71 -1.76 7.34
CA LEU A 18 -18.82 -3.08 6.71
C LEU A 18 -17.45 -3.71 6.45
N LEU A 19 -16.49 -2.91 5.99
CA LEU A 19 -15.13 -3.38 5.78
C LEU A 19 -14.45 -3.79 7.10
N ALA A 20 -14.67 -3.05 8.20
CA ALA A 20 -14.18 -3.41 9.53
C ALA A 20 -14.70 -4.79 9.94
N GLN A 21 -16.00 -5.00 9.78
CA GLN A 21 -16.65 -6.27 10.14
C GLN A 21 -16.08 -7.45 9.33
N GLN A 22 -15.84 -7.26 8.03
CA GLN A 22 -15.21 -8.29 7.18
C GLN A 22 -13.77 -8.60 7.59
N LEU A 23 -13.03 -7.59 8.04
CA LEU A 23 -11.64 -7.72 8.48
C LEU A 23 -11.51 -8.15 9.96
N GLY A 24 -12.62 -8.35 10.68
CA GLY A 24 -12.61 -8.67 12.11
C GLY A 24 -12.16 -7.51 13.01
N ALA A 25 -12.14 -6.28 12.51
CA ALA A 25 -11.84 -5.09 13.29
C ALA A 25 -13.09 -4.60 14.03
N GLU A 26 -12.98 -4.39 15.34
CA GLU A 26 -14.12 -3.99 16.19
C GLU A 26 -14.74 -2.64 15.79
N ASN A 27 -13.99 -1.75 15.14
CA ASN A 27 -14.49 -0.46 14.68
C ASN A 27 -13.81 0.03 13.38
N ALA A 28 -14.50 0.94 12.68
CA ALA A 28 -14.04 1.56 11.43
C ALA A 28 -12.74 2.36 11.59
N ASP A 29 -12.48 2.87 12.80
CA ASP A 29 -11.27 3.64 13.13
C ASP A 29 -10.04 2.72 13.33
N SER A 30 -10.24 1.46 13.76
CA SER A 30 -9.18 0.43 13.81
C SER A 30 -8.81 -0.11 12.44
N ILE A 31 -9.64 0.05 11.42
CA ILE A 31 -9.25 -0.30 10.03
C ILE A 31 -8.01 0.50 9.62
N GLY A 32 -7.95 1.77 10.01
CA GLY A 32 -6.78 2.61 9.76
C GLY A 32 -5.51 2.03 10.38
N ALA A 33 -5.61 1.45 11.57
CA ALA A 33 -4.50 0.78 12.27
C ALA A 33 -4.16 -0.59 11.69
N VAL A 34 -5.16 -1.35 11.23
CA VAL A 34 -4.97 -2.66 10.56
C VAL A 34 -4.35 -2.49 9.17
N LEU A 35 -4.79 -1.49 8.39
CA LEU A 35 -4.29 -1.24 7.02
C LEU A 35 -3.04 -0.34 6.97
N ASN A 36 -2.79 0.51 7.98
CA ASN A 36 -1.56 1.28 8.14
C ASN A 36 -0.76 0.78 9.35
N SER A 37 -0.67 -0.54 9.52
CA SER A 37 0.30 -1.08 10.46
C SER A 37 1.68 -0.62 9.99
N LYS A 38 2.44 0.03 10.88
CA LYS A 38 3.76 0.61 10.53
C LYS A 38 4.73 -0.48 10.07
N ASP A 39 4.55 -1.69 10.56
CA ASP A 39 5.36 -2.85 10.21
C ASP A 39 5.05 -3.34 8.78
N ASP A 40 3.79 -3.44 8.38
CA ASP A 40 3.43 -3.85 7.00
C ASP A 40 3.87 -2.80 5.97
N GLN A 41 3.77 -1.50 6.30
CA GLN A 41 4.31 -0.45 5.42
C GLN A 41 5.83 -0.48 5.32
N ARG A 42 6.53 -0.83 6.41
CA ARG A 42 7.98 -1.00 6.41
C ARG A 42 8.37 -2.16 5.50
N GLU A 43 7.70 -3.30 5.61
CA GLU A 43 7.95 -4.48 4.76
C GLU A 43 7.72 -4.19 3.26
N ILE A 44 6.62 -3.47 2.93
CA ILE A 44 6.34 -3.05 1.55
C ILE A 44 7.41 -2.07 1.03
N ALA A 45 7.88 -1.15 1.87
CA ALA A 45 8.93 -0.20 1.52
C ALA A 45 10.27 -0.91 1.27
N GLU A 46 10.67 -1.81 2.15
CA GLU A 46 11.88 -2.63 2.05
C GLU A 46 11.84 -3.52 0.79
N THR A 47 10.70 -4.15 0.51
CA THR A 47 10.50 -4.96 -0.70
C THR A 47 10.64 -4.12 -1.97
N ARG A 48 10.09 -2.90 -1.98
CA ARG A 48 10.21 -1.97 -3.11
C ARG A 48 11.64 -1.48 -3.32
N GLU A 49 12.39 -1.25 -2.25
CA GLU A 49 13.79 -0.88 -2.33
C GLU A 49 14.64 -2.03 -2.85
N THR A 50 14.40 -3.25 -2.36
CA THR A 50 15.04 -4.48 -2.84
C THR A 50 14.77 -4.70 -4.33
N CYS A 51 13.53 -4.57 -4.78
CA CYS A 51 13.19 -4.67 -6.20
C CYS A 51 13.92 -3.62 -7.06
N ARG A 52 14.04 -2.37 -6.57
CA ARG A 52 14.78 -1.31 -7.27
C ARG A 52 16.28 -1.62 -7.34
N TYR A 53 16.87 -2.08 -6.23
CA TYR A 53 18.27 -2.47 -6.15
C TYR A 53 18.59 -3.63 -7.10
N VAL A 54 17.80 -4.70 -7.06
CA VAL A 54 17.97 -5.88 -7.92
C VAL A 54 17.85 -5.51 -9.40
N SER A 55 16.85 -4.69 -9.76
CA SER A 55 16.67 -4.22 -11.14
C SER A 55 17.86 -3.39 -11.63
N ALA A 56 18.36 -2.47 -10.80
CA ALA A 56 19.51 -1.63 -11.12
C ALA A 56 20.81 -2.44 -11.22
N HIS A 57 21.00 -3.41 -10.33
CA HIS A 57 22.17 -4.28 -10.32
C HIS A 57 22.20 -5.21 -11.55
N HIS A 58 21.05 -5.80 -11.91
CA HIS A 58 20.93 -6.62 -13.12
C HIS A 58 21.25 -5.80 -14.38
N PHE A 59 20.74 -4.57 -14.46
CA PHE A 59 21.05 -3.65 -15.55
C PHE A 59 22.55 -3.34 -15.62
N CYS A 60 23.18 -3.02 -14.47
CA CYS A 60 24.60 -2.70 -14.42
C CYS A 60 25.49 -3.90 -14.81
N GLN A 61 25.12 -5.12 -14.39
CA GLN A 61 25.79 -6.35 -14.84
C GLN A 61 25.71 -6.53 -16.35
N LYS A 62 24.51 -6.36 -16.92
CA LYS A 62 24.33 -6.45 -18.38
C LYS A 62 25.20 -5.45 -19.13
N TYR A 63 25.27 -4.21 -18.67
CA TYR A 63 26.13 -3.19 -19.31
C TYR A 63 27.62 -3.52 -19.25
N LYS A 64 28.12 -4.11 -18.15
CA LYS A 64 29.51 -4.57 -18.08
C LYS A 64 29.77 -5.72 -19.05
N GLU A 65 28.85 -6.67 -19.12
CA GLU A 65 28.91 -7.80 -20.05
C GLU A 65 28.99 -7.29 -21.50
N TYR A 66 28.13 -6.34 -21.91
CA TYR A 66 28.20 -5.73 -23.25
C TYR A 66 29.51 -4.99 -23.52
N ARG A 67 30.15 -4.42 -22.50
CA ARG A 67 31.41 -3.68 -22.64
C ARG A 67 32.63 -4.59 -22.78
N GLU A 68 32.60 -5.78 -22.17
CA GLU A 68 33.71 -6.74 -22.22
C GLU A 68 33.75 -7.53 -23.53
N ILE A 69 32.64 -7.57 -24.27
CA ILE A 69 32.51 -8.30 -25.54
C ILE A 69 32.83 -7.39 -26.76
N GLY A 70 32.96 -6.07 -26.56
CA GLY A 70 33.31 -5.08 -27.60
C GLY A 70 34.76 -4.62 -27.52
#